data_AF-A0AAW6Y3B0-F1
#
_entry.id   AF-A0AAW6Y3B0-F1
#
_cell.length_a   1.000
_cell.length_b   1.000
_cell.length_c   1.000
_cell.angle_alpha   90.00
_cell.angle_beta   90.00
_cell.angle_gamma   90.00
#
_symmetry.space_group_name_H-M   'P 1'
#
loop_
_entity.id
_entity.type
_entity.pdbx_description
1 polymer ?
#
loop_
_entity_poly.entity_id
_entity_poly.type
_entity_poly.pdbx_seq_one_letter_code
_entity_poly.pdbx_strand_id
1 'polypeptide(L)'
;DGTLESEFSGNLVEICPTGVFTDKTHSERYNRKWDMQFAPSICQQCSIGCNISPGERYGELRRIENRYNGTVNHYFLCDRGRFGYGYVNLKDR
;
A
#
# COMPACT_ATOMS: atom_id res chain seq x y z
N ASP A 1 -24.96 -1.87 10.91
CA ASP A 1 -24.21 -2.73 9.99
C ASP A 1 -24.08 -2.07 8.63
N GLY A 2 -22.88 -1.63 8.29
CA GLY A 2 -22.57 -0.95 7.04
C GLY A 2 -21.08 -1.08 6.72
N THR A 3 -20.71 -0.79 5.48
CA THR A 3 -19.31 -0.72 5.05
C THR A 3 -18.58 0.41 5.77
N LEU A 4 -17.32 0.19 6.15
CA LEU A 4 -16.47 1.26 6.69
C LEU A 4 -16.10 2.21 5.56
N GLU A 5 -16.76 3.36 5.51
CA GLU A 5 -16.54 4.39 4.49
C GLU A 5 -15.58 5.46 5.05
N SER A 6 -14.31 5.34 4.69
CA SER A 6 -13.29 6.35 4.98
C SER A 6 -12.16 6.22 3.97
N GLU A 7 -11.70 7.36 3.44
CA GLU A 7 -10.58 7.42 2.47
C GLU A 7 -9.22 7.03 3.09
N PHE A 8 -9.18 6.71 4.38
CA PHE A 8 -7.99 6.28 5.13
C PHE A 8 -8.18 4.91 5.80
N SER A 9 -9.25 4.19 5.45
CA SER A 9 -9.60 2.90 6.06
C SER A 9 -8.52 1.84 5.89
N GLY A 10 -7.76 1.89 4.80
CA GLY A 10 -6.69 0.96 4.46
C GLY A 10 -5.50 0.99 5.43
N ASN A 11 -5.35 2.04 6.24
CA ASN A 11 -4.32 2.07 7.28
C ASN A 11 -4.60 1.08 8.43
N LEU A 12 -5.82 0.55 8.53
CA LEU A 12 -6.14 -0.52 9.47
C LEU A 12 -5.30 -1.78 9.22
N VAL A 13 -4.86 -2.01 7.98
CA VAL A 13 -4.01 -3.16 7.64
C VAL A 13 -2.63 -3.06 8.29
N GLU A 14 -2.10 -1.85 8.46
CA GLU A 14 -0.79 -1.64 9.10
C GLU A 14 -0.88 -1.49 10.62
N ILE A 15 -1.99 -0.93 11.13
CA ILE A 15 -2.18 -0.78 12.58
C ILE A 15 -2.54 -2.10 13.26
N CYS A 16 -3.10 -3.07 12.52
CA CYS A 16 -3.58 -4.32 13.07
C CYS A 16 -2.41 -5.23 13.50
N PRO A 17 -2.26 -5.55 14.80
CA PRO A 17 -1.14 -6.36 15.27
C PRO A 17 -1.30 -7.85 14.97
N THR A 18 -2.53 -8.32 14.71
CA THR A 18 -2.89 -9.73 14.62
C THR A 18 -3.15 -10.22 13.20
N GLY A 19 -3.22 -9.33 12.21
CA GLY A 19 -3.56 -9.70 10.83
C GLY A 19 -5.04 -10.00 10.61
N VAL A 20 -5.94 -9.48 11.45
CA VAL A 20 -7.39 -9.51 11.21
C VAL A 20 -7.74 -8.64 9.99
N PHE A 21 -7.13 -7.46 9.92
CA PHE A 21 -7.21 -6.60 8.73
C PHE A 21 -6.01 -6.90 7.83
N THR A 22 -6.30 -7.36 6.62
CA THR A 22 -5.28 -7.66 5.60
C THR A 22 -5.61 -6.93 4.32
N ASP A 23 -4.58 -6.64 3.53
CA ASP A 23 -4.73 -6.08 2.21
C ASP A 23 -5.29 -7.14 1.26
N LYS A 24 -6.51 -6.89 0.77
CA LYS A 24 -7.21 -7.78 -0.18
C LYS A 24 -6.49 -7.87 -1.52
N THR A 25 -5.94 -6.76 -2.03
CA THR A 25 -5.23 -6.74 -3.31
C THR A 25 -3.92 -7.52 -3.25
N HIS A 26 -3.30 -7.53 -2.07
CA HIS A 26 -2.13 -8.34 -1.78
C HIS A 26 -2.48 -9.83 -1.61
N SER A 27 -3.57 -10.15 -0.94
CA SER A 27 -3.94 -11.54 -0.60
C SER A 27 -4.36 -12.39 -1.80
N GLU A 28 -4.74 -11.78 -2.92
CA GLU A 28 -5.01 -12.49 -4.18
C GLU A 28 -3.82 -13.32 -4.69
N ARG A 29 -2.60 -12.97 -4.27
CA ARG A 29 -1.37 -13.63 -4.73
C ARG A 29 -0.51 -13.98 -3.53
N TYR A 30 -0.27 -15.26 -3.31
CA TYR A 30 0.49 -15.71 -2.13
C TYR A 30 1.93 -15.20 -2.13
N ASN A 31 2.26 -14.35 -1.17
CA ASN A 31 3.60 -13.84 -0.92
C ASN A 31 3.80 -13.53 0.56
N ARG A 32 5.04 -13.72 1.05
CA ARG A 32 5.42 -13.41 2.42
C ARG A 32 6.17 -12.09 2.45
N LYS A 33 6.17 -11.41 3.60
CA LYS A 33 6.83 -10.10 3.75
C LYS A 33 8.31 -10.14 3.36
N TRP A 34 9.02 -11.21 3.75
CA TRP A 34 10.44 -11.40 3.46
C TRP A 34 10.74 -11.83 2.02
N ASP A 35 9.73 -12.23 1.24
CA ASP A 35 9.93 -12.58 -0.16
C ASP A 35 9.96 -11.34 -1.08
N MET A 36 9.55 -10.18 -0.57
CA MET A 36 9.44 -8.95 -1.35
C MET A 36 10.68 -8.09 -1.21
N GLN A 37 11.00 -7.38 -2.29
CA GLN A 37 12.00 -6.32 -2.29
C GLN A 37 11.30 -4.97 -2.12
N PHE A 38 11.79 -4.16 -1.20
CA PHE A 38 11.22 -2.84 -0.91
C PHE A 38 12.21 -1.74 -1.29
N ALA A 39 11.71 -0.66 -1.89
CA ALA A 39 12.51 0.51 -2.22
C ALA A 39 11.81 1.79 -1.75
N PRO A 40 12.54 2.79 -1.23
CA PRO A 40 11.96 4.07 -0.85
C PRO A 40 11.46 4.83 -2.10
N SER A 41 10.21 5.31 -2.05
CA SER A 41 9.61 6.05 -3.16
C SER A 41 8.61 7.10 -2.66
N ILE A 42 7.99 7.82 -3.61
CA ILE A 42 7.00 8.88 -3.39
C ILE A 42 5.72 8.53 -4.14
N CYS A 43 4.57 8.62 -3.44
CA CYS A 43 3.26 8.36 -4.01
C CYS A 43 2.90 9.40 -5.08
N GLN A 44 2.44 8.94 -6.25
CA GLN A 44 2.06 9.79 -7.38
C GLN A 44 0.53 9.92 -7.55
N GLN A 45 -0.26 9.36 -6.62
CA GLN A 45 -1.72 9.30 -6.76
C GLN A 45 -2.43 10.60 -6.36
N CYS A 46 -1.78 11.44 -5.54
CA CYS A 46 -2.30 12.73 -5.12
C CYS A 46 -1.17 13.74 -4.96
N SER A 47 -1.51 15.03 -4.90
CA SER A 47 -0.54 16.13 -4.84
C SER A 47 0.20 16.27 -3.50
N ILE A 48 -0.08 15.42 -2.50
CA ILE A 48 0.59 15.44 -1.19
C ILE A 48 2.01 14.87 -1.30
N GLY A 49 2.23 13.90 -2.20
CA GLY A 49 3.54 13.25 -2.35
C GLY A 49 3.94 12.45 -1.11
N CYS A 50 3.06 11.60 -0.58
CA CYS A 50 3.35 10.81 0.62
C CYS A 50 4.55 9.89 0.41
N ASN A 51 5.38 9.73 1.46
CA ASN A 51 6.48 8.78 1.45
C ASN A 51 5.95 7.34 1.52
N ILE A 52 6.37 6.51 0.57
CA ILE A 52 5.95 5.12 0.46
C ILE A 52 7.14 4.17 0.30
N SER A 53 6.88 2.90 0.55
CA SER A 53 7.79 1.78 0.33
C SER A 53 7.07 0.72 -0.53
N PRO A 54 7.09 0.85 -1.86
CA PRO A 54 6.59 -0.18 -2.78
C PRO A 54 7.33 -1.51 -2.59
N GLY A 55 6.56 -2.59 -2.45
CA GLY A 55 7.05 -3.97 -2.38
C GLY A 55 6.86 -4.70 -3.70
N GLU A 56 7.97 -5.10 -4.32
CA GLU A 56 8.02 -5.82 -5.60
C GLU A 56 8.31 -7.31 -5.38
N ARG A 57 7.76 -8.14 -6.28
CA ARG A 57 8.16 -9.54 -6.42
C ARG A 57 7.96 -10.06 -7.84
N TYR A 58 9.03 -10.59 -8.44
CA TYR A 58 9.10 -11.15 -9.79
C TYR A 58 8.72 -10.16 -10.90
N GLY A 59 9.20 -8.92 -10.79
CA GLY A 59 8.92 -7.82 -11.71
C GLY A 59 7.54 -7.18 -11.55
N GLU A 60 6.74 -7.63 -10.58
CA GLU A 60 5.39 -7.10 -10.34
C GLU A 60 5.31 -6.39 -8.99
N LEU A 61 4.70 -5.21 -8.99
CA LEU A 61 4.41 -4.46 -7.77
C LEU A 61 3.28 -5.15 -7.01
N ARG A 62 3.53 -5.57 -5.77
CA ARG A 62 2.63 -6.43 -4.99
C ARG A 62 1.86 -5.72 -3.90
N ARG A 63 2.47 -4.70 -3.27
CA ARG A 63 1.85 -3.90 -2.21
C ARG A 63 2.58 -2.58 -2.03
N ILE A 64 1.92 -1.62 -1.39
CA ILE A 64 2.52 -0.36 -0.98
C ILE A 64 2.45 -0.25 0.55
N GLU A 65 3.62 -0.12 1.18
CA GLU A 65 3.72 0.21 2.61
C GLU A 65 3.95 1.71 2.80
N ASN A 66 3.54 2.21 3.96
CA ASN A 66 3.93 3.54 4.40
C ASN A 66 5.45 3.62 4.65
N ARG A 67 6.00 4.83 4.49
CA ARG A 67 7.36 5.14 4.95
C ARG A 67 7.29 6.41 5.79
N TYR A 68 7.86 6.34 7.00
CA TYR A 68 7.75 7.44 7.95
C TYR A 68 8.30 8.76 7.40
N ASN A 69 7.51 9.82 7.49
CA ASN A 69 7.95 11.19 7.25
C ASN A 69 7.26 12.14 8.23
N GLY A 70 8.03 12.76 9.12
CA GLY A 70 7.51 13.65 10.17
C GLY A 70 6.85 14.94 9.66
N THR A 71 7.07 15.33 8.40
CA THR A 71 6.52 16.58 7.86
C THR A 71 5.36 16.39 6.90
N VAL A 72 5.18 15.19 6.33
CA VAL A 72 4.21 14.95 5.25
C VAL A 72 3.09 14.03 5.72
N ASN A 73 3.40 12.75 5.91
CA ASN A 73 2.37 11.72 6.08
C ASN A 73 2.45 10.98 7.40
N HIS A 74 3.47 11.23 8.23
CA HIS A 74 3.80 10.41 9.41
C HIS A 74 3.78 8.93 9.02
N TYR A 75 2.74 8.19 9.40
CA TYR A 75 2.53 6.79 9.04
C TYR A 75 1.29 6.54 8.17
N PHE A 76 0.51 7.56 7.81
CA PHE A 76 -0.76 7.36 7.11
C PHE A 76 -0.62 7.48 5.60
N LEU A 77 -1.42 6.71 4.87
CA LEU A 77 -1.60 6.81 3.42
C LEU A 77 -3.09 6.88 3.11
N CYS A 78 -3.48 7.61 2.06
CA CYS A 78 -4.84 7.51 1.55
C CYS A 78 -5.06 6.18 0.82
N ASP A 79 -6.30 5.70 0.79
CA ASP A 79 -6.64 4.40 0.20
C ASP A 79 -6.34 4.37 -1.30
N ARG A 80 -6.46 5.52 -1.99
CA ARG A 80 -6.03 5.68 -3.38
C ARG A 80 -4.55 5.40 -3.57
N GLY A 81 -3.70 5.95 -2.69
CA GLY A 81 -2.25 5.73 -2.77
C GLY A 81 -1.84 4.31 -2.37
N ARG A 82 -2.59 3.70 -1.45
CA ARG A 82 -2.31 2.36 -0.94
C ARG A 82 -2.70 1.25 -1.92
N PHE A 83 -3.90 1.31 -2.50
CA PHE A 83 -4.46 0.25 -3.36
C PHE A 83 -4.43 0.59 -4.85
N GLY A 84 -4.20 1.85 -5.21
CA GLY A 84 -4.29 2.33 -6.59
C GLY A 84 -3.10 1.98 -7.48
N TYR A 85 -2.24 1.02 -7.13
CA TYR A 85 -1.03 0.69 -7.89
C TYR A 85 -1.22 -0.34 -9.01
N GLY A 86 -2.40 -0.93 -9.14
CA GLY A 86 -2.66 -2.03 -10.09
C GLY A 86 -2.31 -1.69 -11.55
N TYR A 87 -2.41 -0.42 -11.95
CA TYR A 87 -2.06 0.07 -13.29
C TYR A 87 -0.58 -0.11 -13.65
N VAL A 88 0.30 -0.34 -12.68
CA VAL A 88 1.73 -0.64 -12.92
C VAL A 88 1.94 -2.01 -13.54
N ASN A 89 1.05 -2.96 -13.26
CA ASN A 89 1.19 -4.35 -13.69
C ASN A 89 0.35 -4.69 -14.94
N LEU A 90 -0.19 -3.71 -15.65
CA LEU A 90 -0.94 -3.93 -16.89
C LEU A 90 -0.02 -4.43 -18.01
N LYS A 91 -0.51 -5.38 -18.81
CA LYS A 91 0.27 -5.97 -19.92
C LYS A 91 0.40 -5.06 -21.12
N ASP A 92 -0.53 -4.12 -21.29
CA ASP A 92 -0.66 -3.20 -22.42
C ASP A 92 -0.11 -1.80 -22.10
N ARG A 93 0.79 -1.72 -21.12
CA ARG A 93 1.49 -0.49 -20.77
C ARG A 93 2.62 -0.17 -21.75
#